data_AF-X1R6H3-F1
#
_entry.id   AF-X1R6H3-F1
#
_cell.length_a   1.000
_cell.length_b   1.000
_cell.length_c   1.000
_cell.angle_alpha   90.00
_cell.angle_beta   90.00
_cell.angle_gamma   90.00
#
_symmetry.space_group_name_H-M   'P 1'
#
loop_
_entity.id
_entity.type
_entity.pdbx_description
1 polymer ?
#
loop_
_entity_poly.entity_id
_entity_poly.type
_entity_poly.pdbx_seq_one_letter_code
_entity_poly.pdbx_strand_id
1 'polypeptide(L)' 'TMWRAKPWEVAQRLYEQTGVRVMAARDGMKFDLSQLA' A
#
# COMPACT_ATOMS: atom_id res chain seq x y z
N THR A 1 18.48 -9.58 8.39
CA THR A 1 18.30 -9.48 6.93
C THR A 1 16.81 -9.39 6.60
N MET A 2 16.14 -8.30 6.99
CA MET A 2 14.70 -8.08 6.74
C MET A 2 14.42 -7.28 5.45
N TRP A 3 15.43 -7.09 4.59
CA TRP A 3 15.37 -6.24 3.39
C TRP A 3 14.85 -6.96 2.13
N ARG A 4 14.05 -8.03 2.28
CA ARG A 4 13.45 -8.75 1.13
C ARG A 4 11.94 -8.66 1.03
N ALA A 5 11.26 -8.17 2.06
CA ALA A 5 9.83 -7.92 1.97
C ALA A 5 9.63 -6.72 1.05
N LYS A 6 9.26 -6.98 -0.22
CA LYS A 6 8.87 -5.97 -1.19
C LYS A 6 7.48 -5.47 -0.81
N PRO A 7 7.33 -4.32 -0.15
CA PRO A 7 6.06 -3.96 0.50
C PRO A 7 4.93 -3.76 -0.52
N TRP A 8 5.28 -3.41 -1.76
CA TRP A 8 4.34 -3.29 -2.87
C TRP A 8 3.70 -4.62 -3.27
N GLU A 9 4.41 -5.74 -3.16
CA GLU A 9 3.85 -7.08 -3.45
C GLU A 9 2.81 -7.48 -2.40
N VAL A 10 3.05 -7.11 -1.14
CA VAL A 10 2.08 -7.34 -0.05
C VAL A 10 0.84 -6.47 -0.23
N ALA A 11 1.02 -5.18 -0.56
CA ALA A 11 -0.08 -4.26 -0.83
C ALA A 11 -0.96 -4.75 -1.99
N GLN A 12 -0.34 -5.25 -3.08
CA GLN A 12 -1.07 -5.81 -4.22
C GLN A 12 -1.91 -7.04 -3.83
N ARG A 13 -1.32 -7.99 -3.09
CA ARG A 13 -2.04 -9.18 -2.63
C ARG A 13 -3.22 -8.85 -1.72
N LEU A 14 -3.06 -7.88 -0.83
CA LEU A 14 -4.15 -7.43 0.05
C LEU A 14 -5.28 -6.77 -0.75
N TYR A 15 -4.95 -5.98 -1.77
CA TYR A 15 -5.96 -5.43 -2.68
C TYR A 15 -6.70 -6.54 -3.43
N GLU A 16 -6.00 -7.52 -4.00
CA GLU A 16 -6.60 -8.65 -4.72
C GLU A 16 -7.54 -9.48 -3.83
N GLN A 17 -7.20 -9.67 -2.55
CA GLN A 17 -7.98 -10.46 -1.61
C GLN A 17 -9.21 -9.75 -1.05
N THR A 18 -9.14 -8.43 -0.89
CA THR A 18 -10.13 -7.67 -0.11
C THR A 18 -10.92 -6.66 -0.95
N GLY A 19 -10.43 -6.30 -2.13
CA GLY A 19 -10.95 -5.18 -2.93
C GLY A 19 -10.71 -3.80 -2.29
N VAL A 20 -10.09 -3.75 -1.10
CA VAL A 20 -9.78 -2.50 -0.40
C VAL A 20 -8.51 -1.91 -1.00
N ARG A 21 -8.52 -0.60 -1.28
CA ARG A 21 -7.35 0.11 -1.80
C ARG A 21 -6.22 0.09 -0.76
N VAL A 22 -5.19 -0.73 -1.01
CA VAL A 22 -3.99 -0.83 -0.16
C VAL A 22 -2.78 -0.27 -0.88
N MET A 23 -1.94 0.49 -0.17
CA MET A 23 -0.70 1.05 -0.70
C MET A 23 0.43 0.89 0.32
N ALA A 24 1.64 0.63 -0.15
CA ALA A 24 2.82 0.64 0.70
C ALA A 24 3.30 2.08 0.93
N ALA A 25 3.42 2.48 2.20
CA ALA A 25 4.00 3.76 2.57
C ALA A 25 5.45 3.88 2.09
N ARG A 26 5.80 5.09 1.63
CA ARG A 26 7.16 5.47 1.23
C ARG A 26 7.52 6.77 1.92
N ASP A 27 8.80 7.03 2.13
CA ASP A 27 9.24 8.28 2.77
C ASP A 27 8.75 9.49 1.97
N GLY A 28 8.20 10.47 2.69
CA GLY A 28 7.61 11.67 2.10
C GLY A 28 6.23 11.49 1.45
N MET A 29 5.64 10.30 1.54
CA MET A 29 4.28 10.06 1.04
C MET A 29 3.27 10.94 1.79
N LYS A 30 2.49 11.73 1.04
CA LYS A 30 1.30 12.43 1.52
C LYS A 30 0.07 11.75 0.94
N PHE A 31 -0.85 11.35 1.80
CA PHE A 31 -2.12 10.76 1.40
C PHE A 31 -3.23 11.78 1.61
N ASP A 32 -3.88 12.15 0.53
CA ASP A 32 -5.01 13.08 0.59
C ASP A 32 -6.32 12.29 0.69
N LEU A 33 -6.96 12.39 1.86
CA LEU A 33 -8.22 11.73 2.15
C LEU A 33 -9.40 12.30 1.35
N SER A 34 -9.28 13.51 0.80
CA SER A 34 -10.33 14.12 -0.03
C SER A 34 -10.53 13.41 -1.37
N GLN A 35 -9.56 12.61 -1.82
CA GLN A 35 -9.64 11.80 -3.04
C GLN A 35 -10.52 10.54 -2.89
N LEU A 36 -11.11 10.32 -1.71
CA LEU A 36 -12.00 9.20 -1.43
C LEU A 36 -13.49 9.57 -1.53
N ALA A 37 -13.81 10.85 -1.80
CA ALA A 37 -15.17 11.36 -1.92
C ALA A 37 -15.82 11.04 -3.28
#